data_AF-V6TPE1-F1
#
_entry.id   AF-V6TPE1-F1
#
_cell.length_a   1.000
_cell.length_b   1.000
_cell.length_c   1.000
_cell.angle_alpha   90.00
_cell.angle_beta   90.00
_cell.angle_gamma   90.00
#
_symmetry.space_group_name_H-M   'P 1'
#
loop_
_entity.id
_entity.type
_entity.pdbx_description
1 polymer ?
#
loop_
_entity_poly.entity_id
_entity_poly.type
_entity_poly.pdbx_seq_one_letter_code
_entity_poly.pdbx_strand_id
1 'polypeptide(L)'
;MFDKFLFAGLIMQIAWAACQVQIESSENAQATTQCRTNKCDVTINGNEYCSQCSKNDDHLVNGKCVAAAGDADKGCENPANGVCASCKDGYFMYKGGCYKFAGELGSLICADPESGAAAGKVAGACTNCVAGFFRSPVAAAGKQSCIACNDTTGADNNVGVANCAECTAPATSGSSGTAKCTGCAPGSDSKKPNAVGNSCVPCSPAHCATCSAANTCATCEDGYMLDAKKACVACTVAGCKRCESDGSTGQLCTACTSGTQKPNKEGTKCYECNINGCMYCSEVDTCDQCSDGYKLEGGKCASSSANRSALSTGAIAGISVAAVVVVGGLVGFLCWWFICRGKA
;
A
#
# COMPACT_ATOMS: atom_id res chain seq x y z
N MET A 1 -11.90 -42.48 -56.81
CA MET A 1 -11.41 -41.23 -57.41
C MET A 1 -11.75 -40.13 -56.41
N PHE A 2 -10.94 -39.91 -55.38
CA PHE A 2 -9.74 -39.05 -55.41
C PHE A 2 -10.00 -37.75 -56.19
N ASP A 3 -10.43 -36.71 -55.48
CA ASP A 3 -10.01 -35.33 -55.76
C ASP A 3 -10.33 -34.48 -54.52
N LYS A 4 -9.29 -34.13 -53.76
CA LYS A 4 -8.65 -32.81 -53.74
C LYS A 4 -9.50 -31.75 -53.05
N PHE A 5 -9.21 -31.50 -51.78
CA PHE A 5 -9.06 -30.13 -51.27
C PHE A 5 -7.96 -30.09 -50.21
N LEU A 6 -6.73 -29.90 -50.72
CA LEU A 6 -5.67 -29.21 -50.00
C LEU A 6 -6.16 -27.78 -49.76
N PHE A 7 -6.64 -27.48 -48.57
CA PHE A 7 -6.58 -26.12 -48.04
C PHE A 7 -5.53 -26.12 -46.93
N ALA A 8 -4.31 -25.78 -47.36
CA ALA A 8 -3.28 -25.24 -46.51
C ALA A 8 -3.82 -23.94 -45.88
N GLY A 9 -4.43 -24.06 -44.71
CA GLY A 9 -4.72 -22.95 -43.83
C GLY A 9 -3.42 -22.48 -43.19
N LEU A 10 -2.65 -21.68 -43.93
CA LEU A 10 -1.62 -20.81 -43.36
C LEU A 10 -2.35 -19.74 -42.55
N ILE A 11 -2.78 -20.09 -41.34
CA ILE A 11 -3.32 -19.12 -40.40
C ILE A 11 -2.13 -18.30 -39.93
N MET A 12 -2.03 -17.08 -40.43
CA MET A 12 -1.17 -16.04 -39.87
C MET A 12 -1.41 -16.00 -38.36
N GLN A 13 -0.38 -16.36 -37.60
CA GLN A 13 -0.35 -16.24 -36.16
C GLN A 13 -0.42 -14.76 -35.79
N ILE A 14 -1.62 -14.31 -35.42
CA ILE A 14 -1.75 -13.07 -34.65
C ILE A 14 -1.24 -13.44 -33.25
N ALA A 15 0.04 -13.13 -33.02
CA ALA A 15 0.76 -13.43 -31.79
C ALA A 15 0.22 -12.58 -30.64
N TRP A 16 -0.87 -13.04 -30.02
CA TRP A 16 -1.15 -12.77 -28.62
C TRP A 16 -0.87 -14.06 -27.87
N ALA A 17 0.27 -14.13 -27.19
CA ALA A 17 0.62 -15.28 -26.36
C ALA A 17 -0.20 -15.27 -25.05
N ALA A 18 -1.53 -15.31 -25.17
CA ALA A 18 -2.46 -15.68 -24.11
C ALA A 18 -2.36 -17.20 -23.89
N CYS A 19 -2.55 -17.64 -22.65
CA CYS A 19 -2.42 -19.03 -22.22
C CYS A 19 -3.12 -20.01 -23.20
N GLN A 20 -2.36 -20.72 -24.04
CA GLN A 20 -2.90 -21.69 -24.98
C GLN A 20 -3.12 -23.02 -24.24
N VAL A 21 -4.38 -23.35 -23.93
CA VAL A 21 -4.76 -24.69 -23.43
C VAL A 21 -4.85 -25.61 -24.64
N GLN A 22 -3.84 -26.43 -24.87
CA GLN A 22 -3.87 -27.46 -25.92
C GLN A 22 -3.65 -28.82 -25.27
N ILE A 23 -4.66 -29.34 -24.56
CA ILE A 23 -4.68 -30.76 -24.18
C ILE A 23 -6.06 -31.33 -24.51
N GLU A 24 -6.19 -31.87 -25.72
CA GLU A 24 -7.21 -32.88 -26.03
C GLU A 24 -6.92 -34.13 -25.19
N SER A 25 -7.72 -34.32 -24.14
CA SER A 25 -7.92 -35.59 -23.43
C SER A 25 -6.67 -36.37 -23.00
N SER A 26 -6.03 -35.94 -21.91
CA SER A 26 -5.69 -36.84 -20.78
C SER A 26 -5.23 -36.01 -19.59
N GLU A 27 -5.79 -36.26 -18.41
CA GLU A 27 -5.60 -35.46 -17.17
C GLU A 27 -4.15 -35.48 -16.60
N ASN A 28 -3.18 -36.01 -17.36
CA ASN A 28 -1.80 -36.18 -16.90
C ASN A 28 -0.74 -36.16 -18.04
N ALA A 29 -1.10 -35.72 -19.25
CA ALA A 29 -0.11 -35.60 -20.34
C ALA A 29 0.85 -34.43 -20.06
N GLN A 30 2.10 -34.77 -19.70
CA GLN A 30 3.18 -33.80 -19.52
C GLN A 30 3.66 -33.30 -20.88
N ALA A 31 3.24 -32.10 -21.24
CA ALA A 31 3.64 -31.45 -22.48
C ALA A 31 4.58 -30.29 -22.17
N THR A 32 5.72 -30.24 -22.89
CA THR A 32 6.68 -29.16 -22.72
C THR A 32 6.11 -27.83 -23.20
N THR A 33 6.51 -26.74 -22.57
CA THR A 33 6.12 -25.33 -22.81
C THR A 33 4.62 -25.06 -22.76
N GLN A 34 3.85 -26.00 -22.23
CA GLN A 34 2.40 -25.89 -22.10
C GLN A 34 1.97 -25.67 -20.66
N CYS A 35 0.91 -24.88 -20.49
CA CYS A 35 0.27 -24.71 -19.21
C CYS A 35 -0.54 -25.95 -18.84
N ARG A 36 -0.56 -26.30 -17.56
CA ARG A 36 -1.39 -27.40 -17.06
C ARG A 36 -2.88 -27.04 -17.20
N THR A 37 -3.72 -28.05 -17.40
CA THR A 37 -5.19 -27.89 -17.44
C THR A 37 -5.69 -27.12 -16.21
N ASN A 38 -6.56 -26.14 -16.44
CA ASN A 38 -7.12 -25.24 -15.40
C ASN A 38 -6.08 -24.39 -14.65
N LYS A 39 -4.87 -24.22 -15.20
CA LYS A 39 -3.82 -23.37 -14.62
C LYS A 39 -3.53 -22.11 -15.42
N CYS A 40 -4.42 -21.77 -16.36
CA CYS A 40 -4.55 -20.43 -16.93
C CYS A 40 -5.38 -19.52 -16.01
N ASP A 41 -5.06 -19.49 -14.72
CA ASP A 41 -5.85 -18.87 -13.64
C ASP A 41 -5.19 -17.59 -13.09
N VAL A 42 -4.14 -17.11 -13.74
CA VAL A 42 -3.48 -15.84 -13.38
C VAL A 42 -3.96 -14.75 -14.34
N THR A 43 -4.67 -13.75 -13.83
CA THR A 43 -5.11 -12.61 -14.65
C THR A 43 -4.24 -11.39 -14.40
N ILE A 44 -3.61 -10.86 -15.46
CA ILE A 44 -2.85 -9.60 -15.41
C ILE A 44 -3.35 -8.71 -16.54
N ASN A 45 -3.88 -7.53 -16.19
CA ASN A 45 -4.42 -6.56 -17.14
C ASN A 45 -5.44 -7.19 -18.13
N GLY A 46 -6.36 -8.02 -17.61
CA GLY A 46 -7.42 -8.67 -18.39
C GLY A 46 -6.99 -9.88 -19.21
N ASN A 47 -5.71 -10.24 -19.25
CA ASN A 47 -5.21 -11.41 -19.97
C ASN A 47 -4.90 -12.56 -19.01
N GLU A 48 -5.10 -13.80 -19.45
CA GLU A 48 -4.81 -15.02 -18.68
C GLU A 48 -3.40 -15.56 -18.95
N TYR A 49 -2.73 -15.94 -17.86
CA TYR A 49 -1.38 -16.47 -17.82
C TYR A 49 -1.33 -17.75 -16.98
N CYS A 50 -0.23 -18.47 -17.12
CA CYS A 50 -0.05 -19.75 -16.48
C CYS A 50 0.45 -19.63 -15.03
N SER A 51 -0.17 -20.35 -14.08
CA SER A 51 0.34 -20.54 -12.70
C SER A 51 1.08 -21.84 -12.49
N GLN A 52 1.01 -22.80 -13.44
CA GLN A 52 1.71 -24.07 -13.36
C GLN A 52 1.84 -24.75 -14.72
N CYS A 53 3.07 -25.13 -15.07
CA CYS A 53 3.35 -25.88 -16.30
C CYS A 53 2.89 -27.33 -16.22
N SER A 54 2.55 -27.88 -17.39
CA SER A 54 2.12 -29.27 -17.52
C SER A 54 3.27 -30.24 -17.28
N LYS A 55 4.45 -29.92 -17.82
CA LYS A 55 5.70 -30.65 -17.57
C LYS A 55 6.31 -30.21 -16.25
N ASN A 56 6.77 -31.16 -15.44
CA ASN A 56 7.28 -30.88 -14.08
C ASN A 56 8.65 -30.19 -14.05
N ASP A 57 9.46 -30.44 -15.08
CA ASP A 57 10.81 -29.88 -15.29
C ASP A 57 10.80 -28.57 -16.11
N ASP A 58 9.63 -28.16 -16.59
CA ASP A 58 9.42 -26.81 -17.11
C ASP A 58 9.07 -25.85 -15.97
N HIS A 59 9.18 -24.56 -16.23
CA HIS A 59 8.97 -23.53 -15.21
C HIS A 59 8.42 -22.24 -15.78
N LEU A 60 8.05 -21.31 -14.89
CA LEU A 60 7.31 -20.11 -15.23
C LEU A 60 8.22 -18.88 -15.25
N VAL A 61 8.32 -18.25 -16.42
CA VAL A 61 8.95 -16.93 -16.58
C VAL A 61 7.98 -16.02 -17.30
N ASN A 62 7.67 -14.86 -16.69
CA ASN A 62 6.70 -13.89 -17.21
C ASN A 62 5.35 -14.54 -17.62
N GLY A 63 4.82 -15.41 -16.75
CA GLY A 63 3.54 -16.09 -16.97
C GLY A 63 3.51 -17.16 -18.06
N LYS A 64 4.66 -17.51 -18.65
CA LYS A 64 4.80 -18.53 -19.70
C LYS A 64 5.61 -19.72 -19.22
N CYS A 65 5.23 -20.90 -19.71
CA CYS A 65 6.00 -22.12 -19.51
C CYS A 65 7.21 -22.16 -20.44
N VAL A 66 8.38 -22.26 -19.83
CA VAL A 66 9.67 -22.38 -20.52
C VAL A 66 10.29 -23.72 -20.17
N ALA A 67 10.88 -24.37 -21.16
CA ALA A 67 11.67 -25.58 -20.94
C ALA A 67 12.99 -25.22 -20.25
N ALA A 68 13.54 -26.13 -19.44
CA ALA A 68 14.80 -25.91 -18.71
C ALA A 68 15.97 -25.45 -19.61
N ALA A 69 16.04 -25.95 -20.86
CA ALA A 69 17.08 -25.55 -21.83
C ALA A 69 16.79 -24.22 -22.56
N GLY A 70 15.56 -23.69 -22.46
CA GLY A 70 15.09 -22.49 -23.16
C GLY A 70 15.09 -21.21 -22.32
N ASP A 71 15.28 -21.29 -21.00
CA ASP A 71 15.40 -20.13 -20.11
C ASP A 71 16.83 -19.56 -20.15
N ALA A 72 17.15 -18.81 -21.20
CA ALA A 72 18.47 -18.22 -21.40
C ALA A 72 18.87 -17.26 -20.25
N ASP A 73 17.90 -16.54 -19.68
CA ASP A 73 18.13 -15.55 -18.63
C ASP A 73 18.26 -16.19 -17.23
N LYS A 74 17.81 -17.45 -17.09
CA LYS A 74 17.74 -18.20 -15.84
C LYS A 74 17.00 -17.42 -14.76
N GLY A 75 15.84 -16.85 -15.12
CA GLY A 75 15.04 -16.04 -14.20
C GLY A 75 14.48 -16.86 -13.03
N CYS A 76 14.30 -18.16 -13.26
CA CYS A 76 13.83 -19.13 -12.29
C CYS A 76 14.99 -19.89 -11.63
N GLU A 77 14.92 -20.02 -10.30
CA GLU A 77 15.82 -20.84 -9.52
C GLU A 77 15.07 -22.02 -8.91
N ASN A 78 15.74 -23.19 -8.93
CA ASN A 78 15.23 -24.45 -8.39
C ASN A 78 13.81 -24.79 -8.91
N PRO A 79 13.61 -24.91 -10.24
CA PRO A 79 12.32 -25.25 -10.81
C PRO A 79 11.85 -26.63 -10.31
N ALA A 80 10.60 -26.72 -9.91
CA ALA A 80 10.00 -27.96 -9.42
C ALA A 80 8.49 -27.97 -9.66
N ASN A 81 7.95 -29.11 -10.10
CA ASN A 81 6.51 -29.33 -10.27
C ASN A 81 5.82 -28.28 -11.17
N GLY A 82 6.50 -27.84 -12.23
CA GLY A 82 5.95 -26.87 -13.18
C GLY A 82 5.93 -25.43 -12.69
N VAL A 83 6.61 -25.10 -11.59
CA VAL A 83 6.71 -23.75 -11.00
C VAL A 83 8.15 -23.42 -10.62
N CYS A 84 8.40 -22.14 -10.33
CA CYS A 84 9.66 -21.67 -9.73
C CYS A 84 9.59 -21.72 -8.20
N ALA A 85 10.69 -22.14 -7.56
CA ALA A 85 10.79 -22.09 -6.10
C ALA A 85 11.35 -20.74 -5.61
N SER A 86 12.28 -20.15 -6.35
CA SER A 86 12.77 -18.79 -6.12
C SER A 86 13.09 -18.09 -7.43
N CYS A 87 13.22 -16.77 -7.36
CA CYS A 87 13.57 -15.94 -8.50
C CYS A 87 14.96 -15.34 -8.36
N LYS A 88 15.71 -15.37 -9.45
CA LYS A 88 17.02 -14.73 -9.58
C LYS A 88 16.88 -13.21 -9.43
N ASP A 89 17.98 -12.55 -9.08
CA ASP A 89 18.09 -11.09 -9.17
C ASP A 89 17.70 -10.60 -10.59
N GLY A 90 16.95 -9.52 -10.65
CA GLY A 90 16.28 -9.01 -11.85
C GLY A 90 14.83 -9.48 -12.01
N TYR A 91 14.36 -10.41 -11.17
CA TYR A 91 13.00 -10.96 -11.19
C TYR A 91 12.35 -10.93 -9.81
N PHE A 92 11.03 -11.00 -9.75
CA PHE A 92 10.27 -11.18 -8.52
C PHE A 92 9.25 -12.30 -8.66
N MET A 93 8.90 -12.91 -7.52
CA MET A 93 7.96 -14.02 -7.47
C MET A 93 6.50 -13.55 -7.46
N TYR A 94 5.70 -14.12 -8.36
CA TYR A 94 4.24 -13.94 -8.40
C TYR A 94 3.56 -15.21 -8.94
N LYS A 95 2.57 -15.75 -8.22
CA LYS A 95 1.78 -16.93 -8.64
C LYS A 95 2.61 -18.09 -9.20
N GLY A 96 3.70 -18.44 -8.51
CA GLY A 96 4.56 -19.58 -8.85
C GLY A 96 5.56 -19.34 -10.00
N GLY A 97 5.62 -18.13 -10.55
CA GLY A 97 6.57 -17.76 -11.61
C GLY A 97 7.40 -16.52 -11.29
N CYS A 98 8.46 -16.35 -12.08
CA CYS A 98 9.37 -15.23 -11.97
C CYS A 98 9.09 -14.18 -13.04
N TYR A 99 8.83 -12.95 -12.61
CA TYR A 99 8.48 -11.82 -13.46
C TYR A 99 9.60 -10.79 -13.44
N LYS A 100 10.02 -10.33 -14.62
CA LYS A 100 11.14 -9.40 -14.75
C LYS A 100 10.77 -8.00 -14.25
N PHE A 101 11.55 -7.40 -13.36
CA PHE A 101 11.36 -5.99 -12.99
C PHE A 101 11.49 -5.09 -14.22
N ALA A 102 10.67 -4.04 -14.28
CA ALA A 102 10.56 -3.14 -15.43
C ALA A 102 10.31 -3.85 -16.79
N GLY A 103 9.95 -5.14 -16.79
CA GLY A 103 9.54 -5.88 -17.97
C GLY A 103 8.09 -5.59 -18.32
N GLU A 104 7.68 -5.93 -19.55
CA GLU A 104 6.34 -5.67 -20.07
C GLU A 104 5.22 -6.17 -19.12
N LEU A 105 5.34 -7.41 -18.63
CA LEU A 105 4.38 -7.96 -17.66
C LEU A 105 4.73 -7.63 -16.21
N GLY A 106 6.01 -7.59 -15.85
CA GLY A 106 6.40 -7.32 -14.46
C GLY A 106 6.00 -5.92 -14.00
N SER A 107 6.03 -4.94 -14.90
CA SER A 107 5.61 -3.55 -14.62
C SER A 107 4.10 -3.42 -14.39
N LEU A 108 3.31 -4.42 -14.77
CA LEU A 108 1.87 -4.47 -14.51
C LEU A 108 1.53 -5.05 -13.13
N ILE A 109 2.54 -5.48 -12.35
CA ILE A 109 2.39 -6.02 -11.00
C ILE A 109 3.24 -5.22 -10.01
N CYS A 110 4.46 -4.86 -10.41
CA CYS A 110 5.46 -4.23 -9.57
C CYS A 110 5.88 -2.88 -10.12
N ALA A 111 5.83 -1.85 -9.27
CA ALA A 111 6.28 -0.49 -9.56
C ALA A 111 7.77 -0.25 -9.26
N ASP A 112 8.47 -1.26 -8.73
CA ASP A 112 9.90 -1.13 -8.47
C ASP A 112 10.71 -1.07 -9.79
N PRO A 113 11.60 -0.07 -9.96
CA PRO A 113 12.30 0.16 -11.22
C PRO A 113 13.36 -0.92 -11.53
N GLU A 114 13.90 -1.57 -10.51
CA GLU A 114 14.90 -2.64 -10.62
C GLU A 114 14.92 -3.50 -9.36
N SER A 115 15.56 -4.67 -9.46
CA SER A 115 15.83 -5.54 -8.32
C SER A 115 17.04 -5.04 -7.50
N GLY A 116 17.19 -5.57 -6.29
CA GLY A 116 18.44 -5.46 -5.52
C GLY A 116 18.32 -4.64 -4.23
N ALA A 117 19.28 -4.84 -3.34
CA ALA A 117 19.34 -4.33 -1.96
C ALA A 117 19.68 -2.83 -1.82
N ALA A 118 19.31 -2.00 -2.80
CA ALA A 118 19.30 -0.55 -2.59
C ALA A 118 18.36 -0.23 -1.41
N ALA A 119 18.79 0.68 -0.53
CA ALA A 119 18.25 0.95 0.81
C ALA A 119 16.81 0.45 1.06
N GLY A 120 16.67 -0.76 1.60
CA GLY A 120 15.40 -1.32 2.08
C GLY A 120 14.70 -2.36 1.19
N LYS A 121 15.27 -2.74 0.05
CA LYS A 121 14.72 -3.78 -0.85
C LYS A 121 15.31 -5.18 -0.59
N VAL A 122 14.57 -6.22 -0.94
CA VAL A 122 15.00 -7.63 -0.85
C VAL A 122 15.12 -8.21 -2.26
N ALA A 123 16.25 -8.82 -2.59
CA ALA A 123 16.45 -9.47 -3.88
C ALA A 123 15.36 -10.52 -4.14
N GLY A 124 14.85 -10.57 -5.37
CA GLY A 124 13.76 -11.48 -5.73
C GLY A 124 12.36 -11.05 -5.26
N ALA A 125 12.22 -9.89 -4.59
CA ALA A 125 10.94 -9.45 -4.02
C ALA A 125 10.55 -8.04 -4.49
N CYS A 126 9.29 -7.90 -4.92
CA CYS A 126 8.69 -6.59 -5.14
C CYS A 126 8.24 -5.97 -3.80
N THR A 127 8.62 -4.71 -3.58
CA THR A 127 8.28 -3.93 -2.38
C THR A 127 7.21 -2.87 -2.62
N ASN A 128 7.08 -2.40 -3.86
CA ASN A 128 6.03 -1.46 -4.28
C ASN A 128 5.17 -2.09 -5.38
N CYS A 129 3.99 -2.60 -5.00
CA CYS A 129 3.04 -3.16 -5.95
C CYS A 129 2.25 -2.04 -6.65
N VAL A 130 1.82 -2.27 -7.89
CA VAL A 130 0.97 -1.32 -8.62
C VAL A 130 -0.47 -1.32 -8.10
N ALA A 131 -1.27 -0.34 -8.54
CA ALA A 131 -2.70 -0.29 -8.22
C ALA A 131 -3.41 -1.60 -8.63
N GLY A 132 -4.34 -2.05 -7.78
CA GLY A 132 -4.99 -3.36 -7.91
C GLY A 132 -4.22 -4.52 -7.29
N PHE A 133 -3.05 -4.25 -6.72
CA PHE A 133 -2.29 -5.17 -5.91
C PHE A 133 -1.90 -4.55 -4.57
N PHE A 134 -1.70 -5.39 -3.57
CA PHE A 134 -1.11 -5.01 -2.30
C PHE A 134 0.11 -5.89 -2.00
N ARG A 135 1.03 -5.35 -1.20
CA ARG A 135 2.28 -6.04 -0.85
C ARG A 135 2.00 -7.22 0.09
N SER A 136 2.60 -8.37 -0.21
CA SER A 136 2.66 -9.50 0.73
C SER A 136 3.45 -9.13 1.99
N PRO A 137 3.10 -9.63 3.19
CA PRO A 137 3.85 -9.36 4.41
C PRO A 137 5.30 -9.87 4.39
N VAL A 138 5.59 -10.90 3.58
CA VAL A 138 6.91 -11.53 3.53
C VAL A 138 7.62 -11.17 2.23
N ALA A 139 8.68 -10.37 2.32
CA ALA A 139 9.54 -10.05 1.19
C ALA A 139 10.70 -11.04 1.11
N ALA A 140 10.66 -11.98 0.17
CA ALA A 140 11.74 -12.90 -0.13
C ALA A 140 11.65 -13.44 -1.57
N ALA A 141 12.78 -13.88 -2.13
CA ALA A 141 12.87 -14.36 -3.52
C ALA A 141 11.97 -15.57 -3.87
N GLY A 142 11.60 -16.38 -2.88
CA GLY A 142 10.67 -17.51 -3.04
C GLY A 142 9.27 -17.25 -2.51
N LYS A 143 8.93 -15.98 -2.21
CA LYS A 143 7.64 -15.59 -1.63
C LYS A 143 6.92 -14.64 -2.56
N GLN A 144 5.61 -14.85 -2.70
CA GLN A 144 4.79 -14.03 -3.57
C GLN A 144 4.89 -12.57 -3.12
N SER A 145 5.31 -11.69 -4.02
CA SER A 145 5.61 -10.30 -3.65
C SER A 145 4.37 -9.43 -3.56
N CYS A 146 3.47 -9.59 -4.52
CA CYS A 146 2.23 -8.83 -4.64
C CYS A 146 1.04 -9.78 -4.67
N ILE A 147 -0.06 -9.37 -4.06
CA ILE A 147 -1.32 -10.11 -4.00
C ILE A 147 -2.36 -9.23 -4.67
N ALA A 148 -3.10 -9.78 -5.65
CA ALA A 148 -4.12 -9.01 -6.33
C ALA A 148 -5.28 -8.70 -5.37
N CYS A 149 -5.90 -7.53 -5.51
CA CYS A 149 -6.97 -7.10 -4.61
C CYS A 149 -8.18 -8.05 -4.63
N ASN A 150 -8.41 -8.79 -5.71
CA ASN A 150 -9.46 -9.79 -5.85
C ASN A 150 -9.01 -11.24 -5.55
N ASP A 151 -7.75 -11.46 -5.17
CA ASP A 151 -7.21 -12.80 -4.94
C ASP A 151 -7.62 -13.35 -3.57
N THR A 152 -8.75 -14.05 -3.51
CA THR A 152 -9.27 -14.64 -2.27
C THR A 152 -8.48 -15.85 -1.77
N THR A 153 -7.57 -16.40 -2.59
CA THR A 153 -6.62 -17.45 -2.16
C THR A 153 -5.42 -16.82 -1.47
N GLY A 154 -4.91 -15.73 -2.04
CA GLY A 154 -3.86 -14.92 -1.44
C GLY A 154 -2.50 -15.60 -1.34
N ALA A 155 -1.66 -15.09 -0.44
CA ALA A 155 -0.35 -15.64 -0.10
C ALA A 155 0.07 -15.22 1.32
N ASP A 156 0.89 -16.05 1.99
CA ASP A 156 1.43 -15.78 3.33
C ASP A 156 0.35 -15.29 4.33
N ASN A 157 -0.78 -16.02 4.34
CA ASN A 157 -1.99 -15.77 5.13
C ASN A 157 -2.70 -14.44 4.85
N ASN A 158 -2.34 -13.74 3.77
CA ASN A 158 -3.00 -12.51 3.38
C ASN A 158 -3.80 -12.74 2.11
N VAL A 159 -5.06 -12.27 2.10
CA VAL A 159 -6.01 -12.49 1.01
C VAL A 159 -6.63 -11.17 0.56
N GLY A 160 -7.03 -11.12 -0.71
CA GLY A 160 -7.87 -10.08 -1.27
C GLY A 160 -9.35 -10.26 -0.92
N VAL A 161 -10.18 -9.43 -1.55
CA VAL A 161 -11.64 -9.39 -1.42
C VAL A 161 -12.26 -9.68 -2.79
N ALA A 162 -13.18 -10.65 -2.86
CA ALA A 162 -13.83 -11.00 -4.12
C ALA A 162 -14.44 -9.76 -4.82
N ASN A 163 -14.21 -9.63 -6.13
CA ASN A 163 -14.64 -8.50 -6.97
C ASN A 163 -14.05 -7.13 -6.57
N CYS A 164 -12.94 -7.10 -5.85
CA CYS A 164 -12.25 -5.87 -5.51
C CYS A 164 -11.18 -5.52 -6.55
N ALA A 165 -11.26 -4.32 -7.13
CA ALA A 165 -10.27 -3.82 -8.10
C ALA A 165 -9.18 -2.97 -7.45
N GLU A 166 -9.46 -2.32 -6.32
CA GLU A 166 -8.49 -1.50 -5.59
C GLU A 166 -8.59 -1.75 -4.10
N CYS A 167 -7.46 -1.82 -3.42
CA CYS A 167 -7.41 -2.16 -2.00
C CYS A 167 -6.15 -1.61 -1.33
N THR A 168 -6.19 -1.55 -0.01
CA THR A 168 -5.02 -1.32 0.83
C THR A 168 -4.63 -2.59 1.57
N ALA A 169 -3.33 -2.77 1.79
CA ALA A 169 -2.79 -3.90 2.55
C ALA A 169 -3.42 -3.98 3.97
N PRO A 170 -3.51 -5.18 4.56
CA PRO A 170 -4.01 -5.34 5.93
C PRO A 170 -3.19 -4.52 6.94
N ALA A 171 -3.88 -3.91 7.91
CA ALA A 171 -3.29 -2.97 8.86
C ALA A 171 -2.23 -3.60 9.80
N THR A 172 -2.25 -4.93 9.97
CA THR A 172 -1.28 -5.65 10.79
C THR A 172 -0.16 -6.20 9.92
N SER A 173 0.92 -5.42 9.77
CA SER A 173 2.16 -5.91 9.17
C SER A 173 2.64 -7.17 9.92
N GLY A 174 2.70 -8.31 9.23
CA GLY A 174 3.22 -9.58 9.79
C GLY A 174 2.20 -10.57 10.34
N SER A 175 0.89 -10.37 10.13
CA SER A 175 -0.12 -11.38 10.50
C SER A 175 -1.14 -11.64 9.39
N SER A 176 -1.89 -12.73 9.53
CA SER A 176 -2.98 -13.11 8.62
C SER A 176 -4.00 -11.98 8.50
N GLY A 177 -4.43 -11.64 7.28
CA GLY A 177 -5.24 -10.45 7.05
C GLY A 177 -5.97 -10.42 5.71
N THR A 178 -7.12 -9.76 5.69
CA THR A 178 -7.87 -9.48 4.47
C THR A 178 -7.63 -8.03 4.05
N ALA A 179 -7.28 -7.82 2.79
CA ALA A 179 -7.09 -6.48 2.24
C ALA A 179 -8.37 -5.65 2.39
N LYS A 180 -8.22 -4.35 2.64
CA LYS A 180 -9.36 -3.44 2.71
C LYS A 180 -9.65 -2.93 1.31
N CYS A 181 -10.77 -3.35 0.74
CA CYS A 181 -11.25 -2.90 -0.55
C CYS A 181 -11.63 -1.42 -0.52
N THR A 182 -11.11 -0.66 -1.49
CA THR A 182 -11.38 0.76 -1.71
C THR A 182 -12.11 1.02 -3.02
N GLY A 183 -12.08 0.06 -3.95
CA GLY A 183 -12.79 0.13 -5.22
C GLY A 183 -13.18 -1.26 -5.73
N CYS A 184 -14.42 -1.39 -6.18
CA CYS A 184 -14.94 -2.65 -6.75
C CYS A 184 -14.69 -2.72 -8.26
N ALA A 185 -14.59 -3.94 -8.79
CA ALA A 185 -14.30 -4.16 -10.20
C ALA A 185 -15.39 -3.60 -11.13
N PRO A 186 -15.00 -3.00 -12.27
CA PRO A 186 -15.94 -2.47 -13.25
C PRO A 186 -16.80 -3.59 -13.85
N GLY A 187 -18.01 -3.26 -14.30
CA GLY A 187 -18.95 -4.23 -14.87
C GLY A 187 -19.73 -5.05 -13.84
N SER A 188 -19.50 -4.84 -12.54
CA SER A 188 -20.33 -5.40 -11.48
C SER A 188 -21.39 -4.37 -11.07
N ASP A 189 -22.64 -4.58 -11.50
CA ASP A 189 -23.87 -3.81 -11.19
C ASP A 189 -23.74 -2.75 -10.08
N SER A 190 -23.21 -1.57 -10.42
CA SER A 190 -23.00 -0.43 -9.50
C SER A 190 -22.52 -0.83 -8.10
N LYS A 191 -21.59 -1.78 -7.98
CA LYS A 191 -21.10 -2.23 -6.68
C LYS A 191 -20.12 -1.23 -6.10
N LYS A 192 -20.18 -1.04 -4.78
CA LYS A 192 -19.21 -0.26 -4.01
C LYS A 192 -18.75 -1.06 -2.79
N PRO A 193 -17.58 -0.73 -2.21
CA PRO A 193 -17.13 -1.39 -1.00
C PRO A 193 -18.15 -1.17 0.13
N ASN A 194 -18.24 -2.13 1.04
CA ASN A 194 -18.91 -1.89 2.31
C ASN A 194 -18.07 -1.01 3.24
N ALA A 195 -18.69 -0.49 4.31
CA ALA A 195 -18.02 0.41 5.25
C ALA A 195 -16.74 -0.18 5.86
N VAL A 196 -16.71 -1.51 6.05
CA VAL A 196 -15.54 -2.24 6.55
C VAL A 196 -14.47 -2.41 5.48
N GLY A 197 -14.86 -2.47 4.20
CA GLY A 197 -14.01 -2.73 3.04
C GLY A 197 -13.72 -4.22 2.82
N ASN A 198 -14.51 -5.14 3.38
CA ASN A 198 -14.28 -6.59 3.21
C ASN A 198 -15.21 -7.24 2.17
N SER A 199 -16.09 -6.46 1.56
CA SER A 199 -16.97 -6.94 0.49
C SER A 199 -17.35 -5.83 -0.48
N CYS A 200 -17.69 -6.24 -1.71
CA CYS A 200 -18.30 -5.40 -2.72
C CYS A 200 -19.80 -5.70 -2.82
N VAL A 201 -20.64 -4.72 -2.51
CA VAL A 201 -22.10 -4.86 -2.46
C VAL A 201 -22.78 -3.94 -3.48
N PRO A 202 -23.97 -4.29 -4.00
CA PRO A 202 -24.76 -3.40 -4.85
C PRO A 202 -24.97 -2.05 -4.16
N CYS A 203 -24.73 -0.95 -4.87
CA CYS A 203 -24.78 0.40 -4.30
C CYS A 203 -25.15 1.44 -5.35
N SER A 204 -26.46 1.58 -5.59
CA SER A 204 -27.03 2.56 -6.52
C SER A 204 -27.46 3.92 -5.95
N PRO A 205 -27.53 4.18 -4.62
CA PRO A 205 -27.87 5.51 -4.13
C PRO A 205 -26.92 6.60 -4.67
N ALA A 206 -27.49 7.71 -5.13
CA ALA A 206 -26.73 8.81 -5.70
C ALA A 206 -25.73 9.38 -4.69
N HIS A 207 -24.52 9.71 -5.15
CA HIS A 207 -23.42 10.27 -4.36
C HIS A 207 -22.98 9.42 -3.16
N CYS A 208 -23.31 8.13 -3.16
CA CYS A 208 -22.88 7.21 -2.12
C CYS A 208 -21.49 6.67 -2.43
N ALA A 209 -20.54 6.77 -1.49
CA ALA A 209 -19.19 6.24 -1.65
C ALA A 209 -19.07 4.77 -1.19
N THR A 210 -19.76 4.40 -0.10
CA THR A 210 -19.78 3.02 0.42
C THR A 210 -21.18 2.63 0.89
N CYS A 211 -21.53 1.37 0.75
CA CYS A 211 -22.84 0.84 1.17
C CYS A 211 -22.69 -0.21 2.28
N SER A 212 -23.38 -0.07 3.41
CA SER A 212 -23.29 -1.05 4.53
C SER A 212 -23.93 -2.39 4.17
N ALA A 213 -24.94 -2.36 3.32
CA ALA A 213 -25.64 -3.49 2.73
C ALA A 213 -26.10 -3.10 1.32
N ALA A 214 -26.71 -4.02 0.57
CA ALA A 214 -27.22 -3.73 -0.76
C ALA A 214 -28.10 -2.46 -0.76
N ASN A 215 -27.66 -1.43 -1.49
CA ASN A 215 -28.31 -0.12 -1.65
C ASN A 215 -28.58 0.67 -0.36
N THR A 216 -27.94 0.32 0.75
CA THR A 216 -28.00 1.09 1.99
C THR A 216 -26.72 1.89 2.16
N CYS A 217 -26.79 3.21 1.94
CA CYS A 217 -25.59 4.04 1.98
C CYS A 217 -25.01 4.15 3.40
N ALA A 218 -23.69 4.01 3.52
CA ALA A 218 -22.95 4.12 4.77
C ALA A 218 -22.06 5.36 4.82
N THR A 219 -21.44 5.73 3.70
CA THR A 219 -20.69 6.98 3.58
C THR A 219 -20.94 7.62 2.23
N CYS A 220 -20.93 8.94 2.18
CA CYS A 220 -21.12 9.70 0.95
C CYS A 220 -19.78 10.07 0.30
N GLU A 221 -19.84 10.43 -0.98
CA GLU A 221 -18.75 11.03 -1.73
C GLU A 221 -18.40 12.41 -1.15
N ASP A 222 -17.18 12.90 -1.42
CA ASP A 222 -16.77 14.23 -0.99
C ASP A 222 -17.76 15.30 -1.50
N GLY A 223 -18.08 16.28 -0.64
CA GLY A 223 -19.11 17.29 -0.90
C GLY A 223 -20.53 16.87 -0.50
N TYR A 224 -20.70 15.67 0.07
CA TYR A 224 -21.99 15.16 0.53
C TYR A 224 -21.87 14.58 1.94
N MET A 225 -22.97 14.60 2.68
CA MET A 225 -23.10 13.99 4.00
C MET A 225 -24.32 13.07 4.07
N LEU A 226 -24.24 12.08 4.96
CA LEU A 226 -25.29 11.10 5.15
C LEU A 226 -26.37 11.69 6.07
N ASP A 227 -27.61 11.74 5.59
CA ASP A 227 -28.75 12.18 6.38
C ASP A 227 -29.32 11.05 7.28
N ALA A 228 -30.34 11.39 8.09
CA ALA A 228 -31.01 10.42 8.95
C ALA A 228 -31.70 9.28 8.18
N LYS A 229 -32.01 9.48 6.89
CA LYS A 229 -32.66 8.50 6.00
C LYS A 229 -31.64 7.67 5.19
N LYS A 230 -30.34 7.82 5.47
CA LYS A 230 -29.25 7.16 4.72
C LYS A 230 -29.15 7.61 3.26
N ALA A 231 -29.60 8.83 2.96
CA ALA A 231 -29.39 9.48 1.68
C ALA A 231 -28.21 10.46 1.76
N CYS A 232 -27.52 10.64 0.64
CA CYS A 232 -26.44 11.62 0.53
C CYS A 232 -26.98 12.97 0.10
N VAL A 233 -26.82 13.97 0.95
CA VAL A 233 -27.23 15.36 0.71
C VAL A 233 -26.00 16.24 0.58
N ALA A 234 -26.05 17.22 -0.32
CA ALA A 234 -24.91 18.09 -0.59
C ALA A 234 -24.54 18.93 0.65
N CYS A 235 -23.24 19.18 0.81
CA CYS A 235 -22.74 20.17 1.74
C CYS A 235 -23.16 21.57 1.27
N THR A 236 -23.73 22.35 2.18
CA THR A 236 -24.23 23.71 1.94
C THR A 236 -23.16 24.77 2.20
N VAL A 237 -22.13 24.43 2.98
CA VAL A 237 -20.98 25.31 3.23
C VAL A 237 -20.11 25.36 1.97
N ALA A 238 -19.94 26.56 1.42
CA ALA A 238 -19.14 26.79 0.22
C ALA A 238 -17.67 26.35 0.44
N GLY A 239 -17.12 25.60 -0.52
CA GLY A 239 -15.75 25.08 -0.43
C GLY A 239 -15.57 23.95 0.59
N CYS A 240 -16.66 23.39 1.12
CA CYS A 240 -16.61 22.29 2.06
C CYS A 240 -16.53 20.93 1.36
N LYS A 241 -15.53 20.14 1.73
CA LYS A 241 -15.31 18.77 1.28
C LYS A 241 -16.03 17.73 2.14
N ARG A 242 -16.05 17.92 3.46
CA ARG A 242 -16.72 17.04 4.41
C ARG A 242 -17.54 17.88 5.36
N CYS A 243 -18.82 17.55 5.48
CA CYS A 243 -19.73 18.23 6.39
C CYS A 243 -20.48 17.23 7.27
N GLU A 244 -20.94 17.71 8.41
CA GLU A 244 -21.72 16.95 9.40
C GLU A 244 -22.94 17.78 9.84
N SER A 245 -23.90 17.15 10.52
CA SER A 245 -25.06 17.87 11.04
C SER A 245 -24.68 18.63 12.30
N ASP A 246 -25.14 19.87 12.43
CA ASP A 246 -24.99 20.66 13.65
C ASP A 246 -25.97 20.25 14.78
N GLY A 247 -26.77 19.19 14.57
CA GLY A 247 -27.85 18.79 15.46
C GLY A 247 -29.15 19.59 15.29
N SER A 248 -29.19 20.52 14.34
CA SER A 248 -30.32 21.36 13.96
C SER A 248 -30.55 21.29 12.43
N THR A 249 -30.99 22.38 11.80
CA THR A 249 -31.18 22.47 10.34
C THR A 249 -29.91 22.87 9.58
N GLY A 250 -28.77 23.00 10.25
CA GLY A 250 -27.51 23.44 9.67
C GLY A 250 -26.52 22.30 9.41
N GLN A 251 -25.37 22.68 8.86
CA GLN A 251 -24.25 21.78 8.60
C GLN A 251 -22.95 22.43 9.04
N LEU A 252 -22.06 21.62 9.61
CA LEU A 252 -20.72 22.01 10.04
C LEU A 252 -19.70 21.44 9.07
N CYS A 253 -18.83 22.29 8.53
CA CYS A 253 -17.72 21.85 7.70
C CYS A 253 -16.55 21.34 8.54
N THR A 254 -16.14 20.10 8.30
CA THR A 254 -15.02 19.43 8.99
C THR A 254 -13.76 19.32 8.13
N ALA A 255 -13.88 19.48 6.81
CA ALA A 255 -12.74 19.58 5.90
C ALA A 255 -13.07 20.41 4.66
N CYS A 256 -12.11 21.20 4.19
CA CYS A 256 -12.25 22.03 3.00
C CYS A 256 -11.78 21.32 1.74
N THR A 257 -12.25 21.78 0.57
CA THR A 257 -11.92 21.18 -0.73
C THR A 257 -10.45 21.41 -1.10
N SER A 258 -9.90 22.59 -0.80
CA SER A 258 -8.48 22.87 -0.98
C SER A 258 -7.66 22.42 0.22
N GLY A 259 -6.51 21.78 -0.03
CA GLY A 259 -5.56 21.40 1.02
C GLY A 259 -4.94 22.60 1.76
N THR A 260 -4.92 23.77 1.11
CA THR A 260 -4.47 25.05 1.69
C THR A 260 -5.51 25.69 2.60
N GLN A 261 -6.75 25.19 2.57
CA GLN A 261 -7.83 25.73 3.38
C GLN A 261 -8.03 24.92 4.66
N LYS A 262 -8.54 25.60 5.68
CA LYS A 262 -9.04 25.00 6.93
C LYS A 262 -10.40 25.60 7.30
N PRO A 263 -11.30 24.82 7.89
CA PRO A 263 -12.56 25.35 8.36
C PRO A 263 -12.34 26.30 9.55
N ASN A 264 -13.30 27.17 9.82
CA ASN A 264 -13.38 27.82 11.13
C ASN A 264 -13.95 26.86 12.18
N LYS A 265 -13.80 27.22 13.46
CA LYS A 265 -14.26 26.38 14.58
C LYS A 265 -15.77 26.12 14.58
N GLU A 266 -16.55 27.05 14.03
CA GLU A 266 -18.00 26.90 13.86
C GLU A 266 -18.36 26.06 12.62
N GLY A 267 -17.39 25.71 11.76
CA GLY A 267 -17.63 24.95 10.53
C GLY A 267 -18.45 25.68 9.46
N THR A 268 -18.67 26.98 9.59
CA THR A 268 -19.52 27.77 8.67
C THR A 268 -18.78 28.26 7.44
N LYS A 269 -17.45 28.30 7.45
CA LYS A 269 -16.60 28.78 6.33
C LYS A 269 -15.26 28.06 6.26
N CYS A 270 -14.69 28.05 5.07
CA CYS A 270 -13.31 27.63 4.80
C CYS A 270 -12.44 28.85 4.49
N TYR A 271 -11.28 28.95 5.16
CA TYR A 271 -10.30 30.01 4.96
C TYR A 271 -8.98 29.44 4.47
N GLU A 272 -8.28 30.18 3.61
CA GLU A 272 -6.86 29.93 3.32
C GLU A 272 -6.06 29.99 4.62
N CYS A 273 -5.27 28.94 4.87
CA CYS A 273 -4.68 28.68 6.17
C CYS A 273 -3.38 27.89 6.00
N ASN A 274 -2.27 28.61 5.82
CA ASN A 274 -0.93 28.09 5.60
C ASN A 274 -0.11 28.01 6.89
N ILE A 275 -0.78 27.95 8.05
CA ILE A 275 -0.14 27.89 9.36
C ILE A 275 0.14 26.42 9.71
N ASN A 276 1.41 26.11 9.90
CA ASN A 276 1.83 24.78 10.34
C ASN A 276 1.24 24.44 11.72
N GLY A 277 0.64 23.26 11.84
CA GLY A 277 0.01 22.82 13.09
C GLY A 277 -1.31 23.53 13.42
N CYS A 278 -1.95 24.21 12.48
CA CYS A 278 -3.30 24.78 12.67
C CYS A 278 -4.40 23.81 12.21
N MET A 279 -5.42 23.59 13.06
CA MET A 279 -6.61 22.81 12.72
C MET A 279 -7.73 23.69 12.15
N TYR A 280 -7.95 24.85 12.77
CA TYR A 280 -9.06 25.74 12.43
C TYR A 280 -8.57 27.19 12.29
N CYS A 281 -8.93 27.85 11.20
CA CYS A 281 -8.61 29.25 10.95
C CYS A 281 -9.86 30.13 11.13
N SER A 282 -9.76 31.27 11.82
CA SER A 282 -10.87 32.22 12.02
C SER A 282 -11.05 33.17 10.83
N GLU A 283 -9.97 33.41 10.10
CA GLU A 283 -9.87 34.22 8.88
C GLU A 283 -8.62 33.78 8.10
N VAL A 284 -8.29 34.48 7.01
CA VAL A 284 -7.12 34.17 6.16
C VAL A 284 -5.85 34.22 6.99
N ASP A 285 -5.14 33.09 7.08
CA ASP A 285 -3.88 32.93 7.79
C ASP A 285 -3.89 33.43 9.26
N THR A 286 -5.03 33.27 9.96
CA THR A 286 -5.14 33.45 11.41
C THR A 286 -5.72 32.17 12.03
N CYS A 287 -4.92 31.48 12.85
CA CYS A 287 -5.33 30.26 13.53
C CYS A 287 -6.19 30.56 14.76
N ASP A 288 -7.29 29.83 14.92
CA ASP A 288 -8.16 29.85 16.09
C ASP A 288 -7.88 28.66 17.03
N GLN A 289 -7.49 27.52 16.46
CA GLN A 289 -7.15 26.33 17.23
C GLN A 289 -6.07 25.50 16.54
N CYS A 290 -5.01 25.23 17.29
CA CYS A 290 -3.88 24.42 16.87
C CYS A 290 -4.15 22.92 17.05
N SER A 291 -3.45 22.12 16.26
CA SER A 291 -3.37 20.67 16.40
C SER A 291 -2.68 20.28 17.70
N ASP A 292 -2.91 19.03 18.11
CA ASP A 292 -2.21 18.44 19.25
C ASP A 292 -0.69 18.60 19.10
N GLY A 293 -0.03 18.99 20.19
CA GLY A 293 1.40 19.28 20.21
C GLY A 293 1.78 20.71 19.79
N TYR A 294 0.80 21.59 19.54
CA TYR A 294 1.01 23.02 19.28
C TYR A 294 0.22 23.88 20.26
N LYS A 295 0.70 25.10 20.50
CA LYS A 295 0.07 26.11 21.33
C LYS A 295 -0.22 27.34 20.49
N LEU A 296 -1.42 27.91 20.69
CA LEU A 296 -1.82 29.13 20.02
C LEU A 296 -1.10 30.34 20.63
N GLU A 297 -0.38 31.08 19.79
CA GLU A 297 0.33 32.31 20.14
C GLU A 297 0.06 33.37 19.07
N GLY A 298 -0.83 34.33 19.37
CA GLY A 298 -1.12 35.47 18.49
C GLY A 298 -1.63 35.08 17.10
N GLY A 299 -2.54 34.09 17.02
CA GLY A 299 -3.08 33.61 15.75
C GLY A 299 -2.16 32.65 14.99
N LYS A 300 -1.04 32.21 15.59
CA LYS A 300 -0.13 31.21 15.02
C LYS A 300 0.04 30.04 15.97
N CYS A 301 0.51 28.92 15.45
CA CYS A 301 0.77 27.72 16.23
C CYS A 301 2.28 27.55 16.44
N ALA A 302 2.70 27.61 17.70
CA ALA A 302 4.06 27.28 18.11
C ALA A 302 4.08 25.83 18.61
N SER A 303 5.07 25.03 18.20
CA SER A 303 5.22 23.67 18.73
C SER A 303 5.37 23.71 20.25
N SER A 304 4.53 22.96 20.96
CA SER A 304 4.54 22.79 22.42
C SER A 304 5.70 21.93 22.91
N SER A 305 6.85 22.00 22.23
CA SER A 305 8.11 21.35 22.58
C SER A 305 8.62 21.84 23.93
N ALA A 306 7.99 21.37 25.00
CA ALA A 306 8.55 21.23 26.33
C ALA A 306 9.41 19.95 26.42
N ASN A 307 9.93 19.45 25.30
CA ASN A 307 11.21 18.75 25.31
C ASN A 307 12.33 19.80 25.37
N ARG A 308 12.41 20.50 26.52
CA ARG A 308 13.65 21.19 26.92
C ARG A 308 14.70 20.15 27.30
N SER A 309 15.27 19.50 26.29
CA SER A 309 16.62 18.93 26.37
C SER A 309 17.64 19.78 25.61
N ALA A 310 17.26 20.99 25.20
CA ALA A 310 18.18 22.00 24.71
C ALA A 310 18.45 23.00 25.83
N LEU A 311 19.59 22.82 26.49
CA LEU A 311 20.25 23.82 27.33
C LEU A 311 20.24 25.16 26.59
N SER A 312 19.64 26.18 27.21
CA SER A 312 19.98 27.56 26.87
C SER A 312 21.48 27.71 27.02
N THR A 313 22.15 28.08 25.94
CA THR A 313 23.58 28.41 25.85
C THR A 313 23.94 29.67 26.67
N GLY A 314 23.17 29.99 27.71
CA GLY A 314 23.41 31.02 28.72
C GLY A 314 23.44 30.50 30.17
N ALA A 315 23.40 29.17 30.39
CA ALA A 315 23.54 28.56 31.73
C ALA A 315 24.75 27.59 31.86
N ILE A 316 25.63 27.55 30.86
CA ILE A 316 26.88 26.77 30.88
C ILE A 316 28.06 27.72 31.15
N ALA A 317 28.02 28.40 32.29
CA ALA A 317 29.15 29.16 32.84
C ALA A 317 29.18 29.17 34.38
N GLY A 318 28.51 28.22 35.04
CA GLY A 318 28.42 28.19 36.51
C GLY A 318 28.75 26.87 37.21
N ILE A 319 28.80 25.74 36.50
CA ILE A 319 28.92 24.42 37.15
C ILE A 319 30.35 23.86 37.08
N SER A 320 31.22 24.41 36.22
CA SER A 320 32.62 23.99 36.12
C SER A 320 33.53 24.58 37.21
N VAL A 321 33.18 25.74 37.79
CA VAL A 321 34.01 26.35 38.84
C VAL A 321 33.77 25.69 40.21
N ALA A 322 32.53 25.32 40.54
CA ALA A 322 32.22 24.67 41.82
C ALA A 322 32.89 23.30 41.94
N ALA A 323 32.90 22.50 40.87
CA ALA A 323 33.57 21.19 40.87
C ALA A 323 35.10 21.33 41.00
N VAL A 324 35.72 22.31 40.32
CA VAL A 324 37.17 22.54 40.41
C VAL A 324 37.58 23.10 41.78
N VAL A 325 36.77 23.96 42.41
CA VAL A 325 37.04 24.45 43.77
C VAL A 325 36.88 23.34 44.81
N VAL A 326 35.87 22.47 44.67
CA VAL A 326 35.66 21.34 45.60
C VAL A 326 36.77 20.29 45.45
N VAL A 327 37.14 19.92 44.23
CA VAL A 327 38.23 18.96 43.98
C VAL A 327 39.59 19.56 44.33
N GLY A 328 39.83 20.83 43.98
CA GLY A 328 41.06 21.54 44.35
C GLY A 328 41.21 21.74 45.86
N GLY A 329 40.11 22.04 46.55
CA GLY A 329 40.07 22.14 48.01
C GLY A 329 40.32 20.80 48.71
N LEU A 330 39.72 19.71 48.21
CA LEU A 330 39.95 18.35 48.72
C LEU A 330 41.40 17.90 48.53
N VAL A 331 41.99 18.13 47.34
CA VAL A 331 43.39 17.76 47.07
C VAL A 331 44.35 18.62 47.90
N GLY A 332 44.09 19.93 48.04
CA GLY A 332 44.88 20.82 48.89
C GLY A 332 44.83 20.42 50.38
N PHE A 333 43.65 20.08 50.89
CA PHE A 333 43.48 19.60 52.25
C PHE A 333 44.20 18.26 52.50
N LEU A 334 44.12 17.32 51.55
CA LEU A 334 44.83 16.05 51.63
C LEU A 334 46.35 16.22 51.59
N CYS A 335 46.88 17.07 50.70
CA CYS A 335 48.32 17.38 50.67
C CYS A 335 48.79 18.04 51.96
N TRP A 336 48.04 19.01 52.50
CA TRP A 336 48.36 19.63 53.78
C TRP A 336 48.33 18.62 54.94
N TRP A 337 47.30 17.77 54.99
CA TRP A 337 47.14 16.75 56.02
C TRP A 337 48.30 15.74 56.01
N PHE A 338 48.71 15.24 54.85
CA PHE A 338 49.83 14.29 54.77
C PHE A 338 51.20 14.92 55.06
N ILE A 339 51.40 16.19 54.71
CA ILE A 339 52.70 16.87 54.92
C ILE A 339 52.83 17.39 56.36
N CYS A 340 51.77 17.94 56.96
CA CYS A 340 51.84 18.55 58.28
C CYS A 340 51.51 17.61 59.44
N ARG A 341 50.89 16.44 59.20
CA ARG A 341 50.63 15.46 60.26
C ARG A 341 51.77 14.47 60.50
N GLY A 342 52.84 14.52 59.70
CA GLY A 342 54.07 13.77 59.92
C GLY A 342 55.07 14.42 60.89
N LYS A 343 54.70 15.52 61.57
CA LYS A 343 55.61 16.24 62.46
C LYS A 343 54.93 16.74 63.75
N ALA A 344 54.11 15.88 64.35
CA ALA A 344 53.68 15.94 65.75
C ALA A 344 53.73 14.53 66.34
#